data_AF-R7NIH5-F1
#
_entry.id   AF-R7NIH5-F1
#
_cell.length_a   1.000
_cell.length_b   1.000
_cell.length_c   1.000
_cell.angle_alpha   90.00
_cell.angle_beta   90.00
_cell.angle_gamma   90.00
#
_symmetry.space_group_name_H-M   'P 1'
#
loop_
_entity.id
_entity.type
_entity.pdbx_description
1 polymer ?
#
loop_
_entity_poly.entity_id
_entity_poly.type
_entity_poly.pdbx_seq_one_letter_code
_entity_poly.pdbx_strand_id
1 'polypeptide(L)'
;MREECFVNIAFEESIKSYIVNANNPNSVLYNTSFVVIIRILILIYGKLDILNPYYLKNSVVFMSNLSKFGVSKSEIALFKDEFLKFYEFEKENEKRKIKIKNPYFTNMQKYLTDMFVAKKRNEKVPLKEEETFLDLIYSSHTTNPYRIAYNYLMSDDLSFIEKYYYSKLNEMDVTQEIALEKTINGNLNLEALNYLGVSLSNLKNMSNEEIAQSQNKAYEYFEVDAESPNRDEDLKEAIDYYKMHGKKLTSGNGYVDILLLMSVIVTSLSVISIIIFTII
;
A
#
# COMPACT_ATOMS: atom_id res chain seq x y z
N MET A 1 23.72 -19.67 37.27
CA MET A 1 23.77 -19.06 35.92
C MET A 1 22.35 -18.64 35.58
N ARG A 2 22.11 -17.36 35.26
CA ARG A 2 20.85 -17.01 34.59
C ARG A 2 20.99 -17.55 33.16
N GLU A 3 20.05 -18.36 32.70
CA GLU A 3 19.98 -18.68 31.27
C GLU A 3 19.94 -17.35 30.51
N GLU A 4 20.92 -17.16 29.63
CA GLU A 4 21.01 -15.96 28.82
C GLU A 4 19.87 -16.00 27.81
N CYS A 5 18.78 -15.31 28.15
CA CYS A 5 17.59 -15.26 27.33
C CYS A 5 17.92 -14.52 26.02
N PHE A 6 17.63 -15.14 24.86
CA PHE A 6 18.09 -14.64 23.55
C PHE A 6 17.86 -13.14 23.35
N VAL A 7 16.61 -12.69 23.26
CA VAL A 7 16.24 -11.25 23.22
C VAL A 7 15.50 -10.87 24.51
N ASN A 8 14.47 -11.65 24.81
CA ASN A 8 13.68 -11.67 26.04
C ASN A 8 12.89 -12.99 26.07
N ILE A 9 12.17 -13.25 27.17
CA ILE A 9 11.48 -14.53 27.36
C ILE A 9 10.36 -14.74 26.33
N ALA A 10 9.71 -13.66 25.88
CA ALA A 10 8.68 -13.72 24.86
C ALA A 10 9.24 -14.27 23.54
N PHE A 11 10.35 -13.71 23.03
CA PHE A 11 11.00 -14.21 21.82
C PHE A 11 11.55 -15.63 22.00
N GLU A 12 12.21 -15.92 23.12
CA GLU A 12 12.80 -17.24 23.37
C GLU A 12 11.73 -18.34 23.31
N GLU A 13 10.64 -18.19 24.07
CA GLU A 13 9.59 -19.21 24.14
C GLU A 13 8.74 -19.27 22.86
N SER A 14 8.50 -18.13 22.21
CA SER A 14 7.74 -18.10 20.95
C SER A 14 8.49 -18.78 19.81
N ILE A 15 9.81 -18.55 19.70
CA ILE A 15 10.64 -19.18 18.67
C ILE A 15 10.78 -20.69 18.95
N LYS A 16 11.03 -21.10 20.22
CA LYS A 16 11.02 -22.52 20.61
C LYS A 16 9.71 -23.20 20.23
N SER A 17 8.58 -22.60 20.59
CA SER A 17 7.25 -23.13 20.31
C SER A 17 6.99 -23.23 18.80
N TYR A 18 7.42 -22.24 18.02
CA TYR A 18 7.37 -22.31 16.56
C TYR A 18 8.18 -23.50 16.03
N ILE A 19 9.43 -23.68 16.46
CA ILE A 19 10.32 -24.75 15.99
C ILE A 19 9.70 -26.13 16.27
N VAL A 20 9.20 -26.35 17.49
CA VAL A 20 8.60 -27.63 17.90
C VAL A 20 7.33 -27.94 17.10
N ASN A 21 6.52 -26.93 16.79
CA ASN A 21 5.21 -27.11 16.17
C ASN A 21 5.19 -26.84 14.66
N ALA A 22 6.34 -26.54 14.03
CA ALA A 22 6.43 -26.14 12.63
C ALA A 22 5.84 -27.17 11.65
N ASN A 23 5.89 -28.45 12.01
CA ASN A 23 5.38 -29.56 11.19
C ASN A 23 3.91 -29.93 11.51
N ASN A 24 3.24 -29.20 12.40
CA ASN A 24 1.84 -29.44 12.75
C ASN A 24 0.98 -28.17 12.67
N PRO A 25 0.65 -27.71 11.44
CA PRO A 25 -0.06 -26.45 11.23
C PRO A 25 -1.47 -26.39 11.83
N ASN A 26 -2.09 -27.55 12.06
CA ASN A 26 -3.44 -27.68 12.61
C ASN A 26 -3.46 -27.71 14.13
N SER A 27 -2.29 -27.80 14.78
CA SER A 27 -2.21 -27.78 16.24
C SER A 27 -2.63 -26.43 16.82
N VAL A 28 -3.21 -26.47 18.02
CA VAL A 28 -3.54 -25.25 18.78
C VAL A 28 -2.28 -24.43 19.04
N LEU A 29 -1.17 -25.10 19.40
CA LEU A 29 0.11 -24.45 19.72
C LEU A 29 0.68 -23.65 18.55
N TYR A 30 0.60 -24.18 17.33
CA TYR A 30 1.05 -23.49 16.12
C TYR A 30 0.21 -22.25 15.75
N ASN A 31 -1.02 -22.17 16.28
CA ASN A 31 -1.97 -21.10 16.03
C ASN A 31 -2.12 -20.13 17.23
N THR A 32 -1.27 -20.28 18.25
CA THR A 32 -1.17 -19.28 19.33
C THR A 32 -0.62 -17.96 18.79
N SER A 33 -1.05 -16.84 19.39
CA SER A 33 -0.62 -15.49 19.01
C SER A 33 0.90 -15.33 19.02
N PHE A 34 1.58 -15.94 19.99
CA PHE A 34 3.04 -15.99 20.06
C PHE A 34 3.70 -16.62 18.83
N VAL A 35 3.24 -17.80 18.42
CA VAL A 35 3.79 -18.50 17.24
C VAL A 35 3.40 -17.78 15.95
N VAL A 36 2.20 -17.21 15.88
CA VAL A 36 1.74 -16.39 14.75
C VAL A 36 2.64 -15.17 14.54
N ILE A 37 3.02 -14.47 15.62
CA ILE A 37 3.96 -13.34 15.54
C ILE A 37 5.29 -13.79 14.90
N ILE A 38 5.86 -14.92 15.33
CA ILE A 38 7.10 -15.46 14.76
C ILE A 38 6.91 -15.87 13.28
N ARG A 39 5.77 -16.47 12.93
CA ARG A 39 5.44 -16.83 11.54
C ARG A 39 5.35 -15.59 10.64
N ILE A 40 4.79 -14.50 11.13
CA ILE A 40 4.73 -13.23 10.40
C ILE A 40 6.13 -12.65 10.24
N LEU A 41 6.98 -12.64 11.28
CA LEU A 41 8.37 -12.22 11.15
C LEU A 41 9.14 -13.06 10.11
N ILE A 42 8.90 -14.37 10.07
CA ILE A 42 9.49 -15.27 9.06
C ILE A 42 8.97 -14.97 7.66
N LEU A 43 7.67 -14.65 7.52
CA LEU A 43 7.09 -14.24 6.25
C LEU A 43 7.71 -12.93 5.75
N ILE A 44 7.87 -11.95 6.64
CA ILE A 44 8.44 -10.64 6.31
C ILE A 44 9.93 -10.78 5.96
N TYR A 45 10.76 -11.24 6.90
CA TYR A 45 12.21 -11.16 6.78
C TYR A 45 12.87 -12.42 6.20
N GLY A 46 12.16 -13.55 6.23
CA GLY A 46 12.67 -14.84 5.81
C GLY A 46 13.10 -15.71 6.99
N LYS A 47 12.97 -17.03 6.80
CA LYS A 47 13.24 -18.03 7.87
C LYS A 47 14.67 -17.97 8.41
N LEU A 48 15.65 -17.77 7.54
CA LEU A 48 17.06 -17.70 7.94
C LEU A 48 17.36 -16.46 8.77
N ASP A 49 16.78 -15.31 8.40
CA ASP A 49 16.99 -14.03 9.08
C ASP A 49 16.39 -14.03 10.50
N ILE A 50 15.40 -14.89 10.77
CA ILE A 50 14.80 -15.06 12.11
C ILE A 50 15.49 -16.18 12.90
N LEU A 51 15.70 -17.36 12.31
CA LEU A 51 16.14 -18.54 13.05
C LEU A 51 17.65 -18.65 13.21
N ASN A 52 18.46 -18.21 12.24
CA ASN A 52 19.92 -18.32 12.37
C ASN A 52 20.45 -17.49 13.55
N PRO A 53 20.04 -16.22 13.73
CA PRO A 53 20.46 -15.46 14.91
C PRO A 53 20.03 -16.12 16.22
N TYR A 54 18.86 -16.76 16.25
CA TYR A 54 18.38 -17.51 17.42
C TYR A 54 19.29 -18.70 17.76
N TYR A 55 19.66 -19.53 16.77
CA TYR A 55 20.56 -20.67 17.00
C TYR A 55 21.98 -20.23 17.42
N LEU A 56 22.45 -19.10 16.88
CA LEU A 56 23.75 -18.51 17.23
C LEU A 56 23.71 -17.68 18.52
N LYS A 57 22.53 -17.54 19.15
CA LYS A 57 22.28 -16.68 20.31
C LYS A 57 22.76 -15.22 20.09
N ASN A 58 22.66 -14.74 18.86
CA ASN A 58 23.06 -13.39 18.47
C ASN A 58 21.85 -12.46 18.34
N SER A 59 21.41 -11.88 19.45
CA SER A 59 20.25 -10.99 19.51
C SER A 59 20.47 -9.65 18.80
N VAL A 60 21.71 -9.18 18.71
CA VAL A 60 22.04 -7.96 17.98
C VAL A 60 21.76 -8.12 16.49
N VAL A 61 22.19 -9.24 15.89
CA VAL A 61 21.91 -9.55 14.48
C VAL A 61 20.40 -9.76 14.27
N PHE A 62 19.72 -10.45 15.19
CA PHE A 62 18.27 -10.59 15.11
C PHE A 62 17.54 -9.25 15.01
N MET A 63 17.84 -8.33 15.93
CA MET A 63 17.23 -7.00 15.96
C MET A 63 17.63 -6.18 14.73
N SER A 64 18.85 -6.33 14.23
CA SER A 64 19.30 -5.69 12.99
C SER A 64 18.55 -6.22 11.76
N ASN A 65 18.24 -7.51 11.72
CA ASN A 65 17.49 -8.10 10.61
C ASN A 65 16.06 -7.54 10.52
N LEU A 66 15.45 -7.19 11.66
CA LEU A 66 14.15 -6.53 11.68
C LEU A 66 14.18 -5.10 11.09
N SER A 67 15.36 -4.48 10.95
CA SER A 67 15.53 -3.19 10.27
C SER A 67 15.76 -3.31 8.76
N LYS A 68 15.81 -4.52 8.20
CA LYS A 68 16.20 -4.77 6.79
C LYS A 68 15.41 -3.94 5.76
N PHE A 69 14.14 -3.68 6.04
CA PHE A 69 13.25 -2.90 5.16
C PHE A 69 13.04 -1.44 5.62
N GLY A 70 13.97 -0.90 6.42
CA GLY A 70 13.98 0.51 6.80
C GLY A 70 13.14 0.87 8.03
N VAL A 71 12.65 -0.11 8.79
CA VAL A 71 11.99 0.12 10.09
C VAL A 71 13.03 0.63 11.09
N SER A 72 12.72 1.72 11.78
CA SER A 72 13.68 2.39 12.67
C SER A 72 14.02 1.53 13.88
N LYS A 73 15.25 1.69 14.39
CA LYS A 73 15.68 0.99 15.61
C LYS A 73 14.80 1.33 16.82
N SER A 74 14.24 2.54 16.88
CA SER A 74 13.28 2.96 17.90
C SER A 74 11.98 2.18 17.81
N GLU A 75 11.40 2.02 16.62
CA GLU A 75 10.17 1.25 16.43
C GLU A 75 10.37 -0.23 16.77
N ILE A 76 11.52 -0.80 16.39
CA ILE A 76 11.88 -2.19 16.72
C ILE A 76 12.07 -2.37 18.23
N ALA A 77 12.66 -1.38 18.93
CA ALA A 77 12.78 -1.41 20.38
C ALA A 77 11.40 -1.37 21.05
N LEU A 78 10.50 -0.50 20.57
CA LEU A 78 9.13 -0.43 21.05
C LEU A 78 8.38 -1.74 20.82
N PHE A 79 8.49 -2.33 19.62
CA PHE A 79 7.92 -3.64 19.31
C PHE A 79 8.44 -4.73 20.25
N LYS A 80 9.75 -4.77 20.51
CA LYS A 80 10.35 -5.73 21.45
C LYS A 80 9.76 -5.60 22.85
N ASP A 81 9.66 -4.38 23.36
CA ASP A 81 9.18 -4.12 24.72
C ASP A 81 7.68 -4.40 24.83
N GLU A 82 6.90 -4.03 23.81
CA GLU A 82 5.46 -4.33 23.73
C GLU A 82 5.21 -5.83 23.64
N PHE A 83 6.04 -6.57 22.89
CA PHE A 83 5.91 -8.02 22.79
C PHE A 83 6.18 -8.72 24.12
N LEU A 84 7.15 -8.22 24.90
CA LEU A 84 7.39 -8.73 26.25
C LEU A 84 6.18 -8.51 27.15
N LYS A 85 5.62 -7.28 27.16
CA LYS A 85 4.43 -6.96 27.96
C LYS A 85 3.21 -7.79 27.52
N PHE A 86 3.02 -7.96 26.21
CA PHE A 86 1.99 -8.82 25.65
C PHE A 86 2.10 -10.25 26.19
N TYR A 87 3.31 -10.82 26.17
CA TYR A 87 3.59 -12.15 26.68
C TYR A 87 3.36 -12.27 28.17
N GLU A 88 3.91 -11.36 28.98
CA GLU A 88 3.76 -11.36 30.43
C GLU A 88 2.28 -11.24 30.83
N PHE A 89 1.53 -10.35 30.16
CA PHE A 89 0.10 -10.21 30.37
C PHE A 89 -0.65 -11.51 30.09
N GLU A 90 -0.42 -12.16 28.94
CA GLU A 90 -1.04 -13.45 28.63
C GLU A 90 -0.68 -14.53 29.66
N LYS A 91 0.57 -14.58 30.13
CA LYS A 91 1.00 -15.54 31.16
C LYS A 91 0.34 -15.31 32.51
N GLU A 92 0.05 -14.06 32.86
CA GLU A 92 -0.80 -13.78 34.01
C GLU A 92 -2.26 -14.15 33.74
N ASN A 93 -2.76 -13.88 32.53
CA ASN A 93 -4.13 -14.15 32.12
C ASN A 93 -4.45 -15.65 32.13
N GLU A 94 -3.48 -16.50 31.78
CA GLU A 94 -3.55 -17.97 31.89
C GLU A 94 -3.83 -18.45 33.33
N LYS A 95 -3.40 -17.68 34.34
CA LYS A 95 -3.63 -18.00 35.77
C LYS A 95 -5.01 -17.54 36.25
N ARG A 96 -5.72 -16.71 35.48
CA ARG A 96 -7.02 -16.15 35.86
C ARG A 96 -8.14 -17.11 35.49
N LYS A 97 -9.19 -17.16 36.32
CA LYS A 97 -10.41 -17.93 36.03
C LYS A 97 -11.20 -17.32 34.86
N ILE A 98 -11.21 -15.99 34.78
CA ILE A 98 -11.85 -15.23 33.71
C ILE A 98 -10.75 -14.44 33.01
N LYS A 99 -10.58 -14.68 31.71
CA LYS A 99 -9.57 -13.99 30.91
C LYS A 99 -10.03 -12.57 30.62
N ILE A 100 -9.07 -11.63 30.66
CA ILE A 100 -9.28 -10.24 30.28
C ILE A 100 -8.63 -10.00 28.91
N LYS A 101 -9.19 -9.08 28.13
CA LYS A 101 -8.60 -8.65 26.86
C LYS A 101 -7.18 -8.13 27.08
N ASN A 102 -6.26 -8.58 26.25
CA ASN A 102 -4.88 -8.12 26.32
C ASN A 102 -4.75 -6.74 25.65
N PRO A 103 -4.40 -5.68 26.39
CA PRO A 103 -4.35 -4.32 25.84
C PRO A 103 -3.29 -4.14 24.75
N TYR A 104 -2.30 -5.04 24.72
CA TYR A 104 -1.19 -4.99 23.75
C TYR A 104 -1.51 -5.69 22.43
N PHE A 105 -2.61 -6.45 22.34
CA PHE A 105 -2.94 -7.29 21.18
C PHE A 105 -3.04 -6.49 19.88
N THR A 106 -3.74 -5.37 19.89
CA THR A 106 -3.92 -4.51 18.70
C THR A 106 -2.62 -3.83 18.30
N ASN A 107 -1.85 -3.31 19.26
CA ASN A 107 -0.57 -2.66 18.98
C ASN A 107 0.45 -3.63 18.38
N MET A 108 0.50 -4.86 18.89
CA MET A 108 1.36 -5.91 18.34
C MET A 108 1.07 -6.17 16.86
N GLN A 109 -0.22 -6.23 16.49
CA GLN A 109 -0.59 -6.39 15.10
C GLN A 109 -0.21 -5.16 14.25
N LYS A 110 -0.41 -3.94 14.76
CA LYS A 110 -0.01 -2.71 14.05
C LYS A 110 1.49 -2.70 13.73
N TYR A 111 2.35 -3.06 14.68
CA TYR A 111 3.79 -3.14 14.43
C TYR A 111 4.14 -4.12 13.31
N LEU A 112 3.50 -5.30 13.29
CA LEU A 112 3.72 -6.29 12.25
C LEU A 112 3.20 -5.82 10.88
N THR A 113 2.07 -5.10 10.87
CA THR A 113 1.53 -4.43 9.68
C THR A 113 2.49 -3.38 9.15
N ASP A 114 3.02 -2.50 10.00
CA ASP A 114 3.99 -1.48 9.60
C ASP A 114 5.27 -2.12 9.03
N MET A 115 5.76 -3.21 9.63
CA MET A 115 6.91 -3.97 9.13
C MET A 115 6.63 -4.61 7.75
N PHE A 116 5.43 -5.16 7.54
CA PHE A 116 5.06 -5.75 6.25
C PHE A 116 4.84 -4.69 5.17
N VAL A 117 4.25 -3.55 5.52
CA VAL A 117 4.13 -2.39 4.60
C VAL A 117 5.51 -1.86 4.25
N ALA A 118 6.43 -1.77 5.21
CA ALA A 118 7.83 -1.42 4.95
C ALA A 118 8.49 -2.39 3.95
N LYS A 119 8.23 -3.69 4.07
CA LYS A 119 8.66 -4.68 3.06
C LYS A 119 8.07 -4.37 1.68
N LYS A 120 6.74 -4.19 1.56
CA LYS A 120 6.08 -3.85 0.29
C LYS A 120 6.61 -2.57 -0.36
N ARG A 121 7.11 -1.62 0.43
CA ARG A 121 7.77 -0.38 -0.08
C ARG A 121 9.15 -0.64 -0.70
N ASN A 122 9.87 -1.64 -0.21
CA ASN A 122 11.26 -1.89 -0.60
C ASN A 122 11.40 -3.03 -1.62
N GLU A 123 10.42 -3.94 -1.68
CA GLU A 123 10.45 -5.07 -2.60
C GLU A 123 9.06 -5.45 -3.11
N LYS A 124 9.05 -6.09 -4.29
CA LYS A 124 7.82 -6.59 -4.90
C LYS A 124 7.35 -7.83 -4.15
N VAL A 125 6.25 -7.70 -3.43
CA VAL A 125 5.60 -8.80 -2.71
C VAL A 125 4.56 -9.48 -3.61
N PRO A 126 4.62 -10.81 -3.82
CA PRO A 126 3.60 -11.54 -4.58
C PRO A 126 2.24 -11.56 -3.85
N LEU A 127 1.14 -11.61 -4.62
CA LEU A 127 -0.22 -11.66 -4.08
C LEU A 127 -0.41 -12.78 -3.04
N LYS A 128 0.10 -13.98 -3.33
CA LYS A 128 0.01 -15.13 -2.41
C LYS A 128 0.64 -14.85 -1.04
N GLU A 129 1.72 -14.09 -1.03
CA GLU A 129 2.41 -13.73 0.21
C GLU A 129 1.60 -12.71 1.02
N GLU A 130 0.98 -11.75 0.34
CA GLU A 130 0.03 -10.80 0.93
C GLU A 130 -1.23 -11.47 1.48
N GLU A 131 -1.82 -12.41 0.74
CA GLU A 131 -2.92 -13.25 1.23
C GLU A 131 -2.51 -14.03 2.50
N THR A 132 -1.30 -14.57 2.51
CA THR A 132 -0.75 -15.28 3.68
C THR A 132 -0.56 -14.33 4.86
N PHE A 133 -0.10 -13.11 4.62
CA PHE A 133 0.02 -12.09 5.65
C PHE A 133 -1.34 -11.71 6.24
N LEU A 134 -2.34 -11.46 5.39
CA LEU A 134 -3.70 -11.11 5.81
C LEU A 134 -4.36 -12.23 6.61
N ASP A 135 -4.19 -13.49 6.21
CA ASP A 135 -4.66 -14.64 7.00
C ASP A 135 -3.96 -14.72 8.37
N LEU A 136 -2.68 -14.34 8.48
CA LEU A 136 -1.92 -14.37 9.72
C LEU A 136 -2.27 -13.26 10.70
N ILE A 137 -2.52 -12.04 10.22
CA ILE A 137 -2.64 -10.84 11.05
C ILE A 137 -4.02 -10.67 11.72
N TYR A 138 -4.80 -11.74 11.88
CA TYR A 138 -6.14 -11.69 12.49
C TYR A 138 -7.14 -10.78 11.76
N SER A 139 -7.03 -10.66 10.43
CA SER A 139 -7.98 -9.94 9.58
C SER A 139 -9.25 -10.75 9.27
N SER A 140 -10.17 -10.19 8.48
CA SER A 140 -11.34 -10.93 7.97
C SER A 140 -10.97 -12.11 7.06
N HIS A 141 -9.75 -12.12 6.52
CA HIS A 141 -9.21 -13.20 5.69
C HIS A 141 -8.72 -14.40 6.50
N THR A 142 -8.65 -14.27 7.84
CA THR A 142 -8.19 -15.35 8.71
C THR A 142 -9.13 -16.55 8.62
N THR A 143 -8.61 -17.69 8.18
CA THR A 143 -9.39 -18.91 7.96
C THR A 143 -9.35 -19.87 9.15
N ASN A 144 -8.30 -19.81 9.98
CA ASN A 144 -8.13 -20.77 11.06
C ASN A 144 -9.06 -20.48 12.24
N PRO A 145 -9.88 -21.47 12.68
CA PRO A 145 -10.87 -21.26 13.74
C PRO A 145 -10.31 -20.77 15.08
N TYR A 146 -9.11 -21.23 15.47
CA TYR A 146 -8.49 -20.82 16.73
C TYR A 146 -8.09 -19.35 16.70
N ARG A 147 -7.55 -18.88 15.57
CA ARG A 147 -7.18 -17.48 15.39
C ARG A 147 -8.39 -16.57 15.31
N ILE A 148 -9.43 -16.98 14.59
CA ILE A 148 -10.72 -16.26 14.55
C ILE A 148 -11.26 -16.10 15.97
N ALA A 149 -11.41 -17.21 16.71
CA ALA A 149 -11.93 -17.18 18.08
C ALA A 149 -11.08 -16.29 19.01
N TYR A 150 -9.75 -16.34 18.88
CA TYR A 150 -8.86 -15.48 19.66
C TYR A 150 -9.06 -14.00 19.33
N ASN A 151 -9.25 -13.64 18.05
CA ASN A 151 -9.54 -12.25 17.66
C ASN A 151 -10.85 -11.74 18.28
N TYR A 152 -11.91 -12.56 18.28
CA TYR A 152 -13.19 -12.24 18.94
C TYR A 152 -13.03 -11.98 20.44
N LEU A 153 -12.14 -12.69 21.11
CA LEU A 153 -11.89 -12.50 22.53
C LEU A 153 -11.08 -11.25 22.82
N MET A 154 -10.11 -10.92 21.96
CA MET A 154 -9.10 -9.91 22.25
C MET A 154 -9.35 -8.55 21.61
N SER A 155 -10.03 -8.49 20.46
CA SER A 155 -10.29 -7.23 19.75
C SER A 155 -11.63 -6.60 20.14
N ASP A 156 -11.72 -5.29 19.98
CA ASP A 156 -12.98 -4.54 20.04
C ASP A 156 -13.62 -4.38 18.66
N ASP A 157 -12.80 -4.24 17.60
CA ASP A 157 -13.22 -4.27 16.20
C ASP A 157 -12.39 -5.32 15.44
N LEU A 158 -13.06 -6.37 14.97
CA LEU A 158 -12.46 -7.51 14.28
C LEU A 158 -11.80 -7.14 12.95
N SER A 159 -12.27 -6.05 12.34
CA SER A 159 -11.80 -5.54 11.05
C SER A 159 -10.79 -4.42 11.17
N PHE A 160 -10.49 -3.96 12.40
CA PHE A 160 -9.63 -2.79 12.63
C PHE A 160 -8.27 -2.94 11.97
N ILE A 161 -7.62 -4.09 12.15
CA ILE A 161 -6.27 -4.29 11.64
C ILE A 161 -6.21 -4.33 10.12
N GLU A 162 -7.26 -4.84 9.48
CA GLU A 162 -7.40 -4.87 8.03
C GLU A 162 -7.61 -3.46 7.49
N LYS A 163 -8.50 -2.68 8.11
CA LYS A 163 -8.67 -1.25 7.80
C LYS A 163 -7.36 -0.50 7.97
N TYR A 164 -6.60 -0.79 9.02
CA TYR A 164 -5.29 -0.19 9.28
C TYR A 164 -4.25 -0.57 8.22
N TYR A 165 -4.24 -1.83 7.77
CA TYR A 165 -3.38 -2.27 6.68
C TYR A 165 -3.69 -1.51 5.39
N TYR A 166 -4.96 -1.46 4.98
CA TYR A 166 -5.36 -0.73 3.79
C TYR A 166 -5.18 0.78 3.96
N SER A 167 -5.33 1.35 5.16
CA SER A 167 -5.00 2.75 5.37
C SER A 167 -3.50 3.01 5.24
N LYS A 168 -2.64 2.06 5.63
CA LYS A 168 -1.18 2.17 5.47
C LYS A 168 -0.72 1.95 4.03
N LEU A 169 -1.42 1.10 3.28
CA LEU A 169 -1.24 0.98 1.83
C LEU A 169 -1.76 2.21 1.12
N ASN A 170 -2.94 2.72 1.47
CA ASN A 170 -3.44 3.98 0.92
C ASN A 170 -2.54 5.13 1.34
N GLU A 171 -1.98 5.18 2.55
CA GLU A 171 -0.93 6.14 2.89
C GLU A 171 0.31 5.89 2.05
N MET A 172 0.65 4.66 1.65
CA MET A 172 1.79 4.38 0.77
C MET A 172 1.49 4.82 -0.66
N ASP A 173 0.29 4.57 -1.17
CA ASP A 173 -0.20 4.99 -2.47
C ASP A 173 -0.33 6.51 -2.48
N VAL A 174 -0.93 7.09 -1.45
CA VAL A 174 -0.96 8.52 -1.16
C VAL A 174 0.43 9.05 -0.83
N THR A 175 1.44 8.33 -0.34
CA THR A 175 2.82 8.88 -0.17
C THR A 175 3.65 8.63 -1.41
N GLN A 176 3.24 7.76 -2.33
CA GLN A 176 3.79 7.63 -3.67
C GLN A 176 3.16 8.70 -4.56
N GLU A 177 1.83 8.79 -4.62
CA GLU A 177 1.02 9.88 -5.15
C GLU A 177 1.38 11.20 -4.50
N ILE A 178 1.61 11.34 -3.19
CA ILE A 178 2.09 12.57 -2.52
C ILE A 178 3.61 12.72 -2.58
N ALA A 179 4.45 11.70 -2.73
CA ALA A 179 5.82 11.97 -3.20
C ALA A 179 5.78 12.48 -4.66
N LEU A 180 4.72 12.16 -5.40
CA LEU A 180 4.38 12.71 -6.71
C LEU A 180 3.57 14.04 -6.62
N GLU A 181 2.81 14.32 -5.55
CA GLU A 181 1.80 15.40 -5.37
C GLU A 181 2.15 16.40 -4.26
N LYS A 182 3.01 16.12 -3.27
CA LYS A 182 3.64 17.15 -2.39
C LYS A 182 4.67 17.99 -3.13
N THR A 183 4.87 17.71 -4.42
CA THR A 183 5.44 18.71 -5.33
C THR A 183 4.39 19.75 -5.75
N ILE A 184 3.08 19.53 -5.55
CA ILE A 184 2.01 20.46 -5.97
C ILE A 184 0.73 20.33 -5.10
N ASN A 185 0.48 21.31 -4.22
CA ASN A 185 -0.73 21.39 -3.39
C ASN A 185 -2.04 21.20 -4.17
N GLY A 186 -2.85 20.21 -3.75
CA GLY A 186 -4.31 20.21 -3.79
C GLY A 186 -4.98 20.02 -5.15
N ASN A 187 -5.55 18.83 -5.36
CA ASN A 187 -6.51 18.49 -6.43
C ASN A 187 -6.02 18.67 -7.88
N LEU A 188 -4.72 18.54 -8.11
CA LEU A 188 -4.20 18.65 -9.46
C LEU A 188 -4.28 17.30 -10.19
N ASN A 189 -5.25 17.15 -11.08
CA ASN A 189 -5.33 15.97 -11.95
C ASN A 189 -4.19 16.01 -13.00
N LEU A 190 -3.06 15.40 -12.66
CA LEU A 190 -1.83 15.39 -13.47
C LEU A 190 -2.03 14.80 -14.87
N GLU A 191 -2.96 13.85 -14.98
CA GLU A 191 -3.31 13.24 -16.24
C GLU A 191 -4.00 14.25 -17.17
N ALA A 192 -4.96 15.01 -16.64
CA ALA A 192 -5.61 16.11 -17.35
C ALA A 192 -4.61 17.16 -17.85
N LEU A 193 -3.64 17.52 -17.01
CA LEU A 193 -2.60 18.51 -17.34
C LEU A 193 -1.59 18.02 -18.38
N ASN A 194 -1.30 16.72 -18.39
CA ASN A 194 -0.44 16.13 -19.40
C ASN A 194 -1.04 16.25 -20.81
N TYR A 195 -2.38 16.18 -20.94
CA TYR A 195 -3.08 16.45 -22.21
C TYR A 195 -2.95 17.91 -22.69
N LEU A 196 -2.67 18.85 -21.78
CA LEU A 196 -2.37 20.24 -22.08
C LEU A 196 -0.87 20.51 -22.32
N GLY A 197 -0.04 19.47 -22.31
CA GLY A 197 1.43 19.60 -22.45
C GLY A 197 2.14 20.09 -21.19
N VAL A 198 1.45 20.13 -20.04
CA VAL A 198 2.02 20.50 -18.75
C VAL A 198 2.54 19.24 -18.05
N SER A 199 3.84 18.99 -18.17
CA SER A 199 4.50 17.85 -17.53
C SER A 199 4.86 18.14 -16.07
N LEU A 200 5.10 17.09 -15.29
CA LEU A 200 5.53 17.16 -13.88
C LEU A 200 6.79 18.04 -13.68
N SER A 201 7.68 18.09 -14.68
CA SER A 201 8.89 18.91 -14.67
C SER A 201 8.59 20.40 -14.77
N ASN A 202 7.53 20.78 -15.49
CA ASN A 202 7.11 22.17 -15.68
C ASN A 202 6.47 22.71 -14.40
N LEU A 203 5.69 21.87 -13.73
CA LEU A 203 4.95 22.23 -12.50
C LEU A 203 5.88 22.60 -11.33
N LYS A 204 7.08 22.01 -11.26
CA LYS A 204 8.09 22.33 -10.22
C LYS A 204 8.58 23.77 -10.23
N ASN A 205 8.51 24.44 -11.38
CA ASN A 205 8.99 25.80 -11.58
C ASN A 205 7.84 26.81 -11.68
N MET A 206 6.60 26.35 -11.56
CA MET A 206 5.40 27.18 -11.62
C MET A 206 5.01 27.64 -10.23
N SER A 207 4.57 28.89 -10.14
CA SER A 207 3.92 29.43 -8.96
C SER A 207 2.55 28.79 -8.74
N ASN A 208 2.03 28.88 -7.50
CA ASN A 208 0.71 28.37 -7.16
C ASN A 208 -0.42 28.98 -8.03
N GLU A 209 -0.25 30.22 -8.48
CA GLU A 209 -1.19 30.92 -9.36
C GLU A 209 -1.19 30.34 -10.78
N GLU A 210 -0.02 30.01 -11.32
CA GLU A 210 0.14 29.37 -12.65
C GLU A 210 -0.39 27.93 -12.65
N ILE A 211 -0.24 27.23 -11.53
CA ILE A 211 -0.79 25.88 -11.31
C ILE A 211 -2.32 25.93 -11.34
N ALA A 212 -2.92 26.86 -10.60
CA ALA A 212 -4.38 27.05 -10.59
C ALA A 212 -4.95 27.44 -11.97
N GLN A 213 -4.24 28.29 -12.72
CA GLN A 213 -4.63 28.64 -14.09
C GLN A 213 -4.58 27.44 -15.04
N SER A 214 -3.55 26.59 -14.90
CA SER A 214 -3.41 25.39 -15.74
C SER A 214 -4.48 24.35 -15.41
N GLN A 215 -4.86 24.24 -14.15
CA GLN A 215 -5.96 23.41 -13.70
C GLN A 215 -7.32 23.89 -14.25
N ASN A 216 -7.59 25.20 -14.21
CA ASN A 216 -8.80 25.77 -14.81
C ASN A 216 -8.88 25.53 -16.32
N LYS A 217 -7.74 25.63 -17.02
CA LYS A 217 -7.65 25.26 -18.45
C LYS A 217 -7.90 23.77 -18.68
N ALA A 218 -7.56 22.90 -17.74
CA ALA A 218 -7.84 21.46 -17.85
C ALA A 218 -9.34 21.18 -17.73
N TYR A 219 -10.02 21.79 -16.74
CA TYR A 219 -11.48 21.69 -16.66
C TYR A 219 -12.14 22.22 -17.95
N GLU A 220 -11.70 23.36 -18.48
CA GLU A 220 -12.20 23.91 -19.75
C GLU A 220 -11.95 22.96 -20.94
N TYR A 221 -10.75 22.37 -21.04
CA TYR A 221 -10.40 21.45 -22.12
C TYR A 221 -11.25 20.19 -22.15
N PHE A 222 -11.63 19.68 -20.98
CA PHE A 222 -12.51 18.52 -20.81
C PHE A 222 -13.99 18.89 -20.67
N GLU A 223 -14.35 20.17 -20.87
CA GLU A 223 -15.72 20.70 -20.80
C GLU A 223 -16.40 20.46 -19.44
N VAL A 224 -15.62 20.56 -18.36
CA VAL A 224 -16.08 20.38 -16.97
C VAL A 224 -16.28 21.74 -16.32
N ASP A 225 -17.38 21.90 -15.58
CA ASP A 225 -17.64 23.10 -14.80
C ASP A 225 -16.72 23.18 -13.57
N ALA A 226 -15.76 24.10 -13.60
CA ALA A 226 -14.79 24.30 -12.53
C ALA A 226 -15.43 24.81 -11.21
N GLU A 227 -16.65 25.33 -11.25
CA GLU A 227 -17.39 25.78 -10.06
C GLU A 227 -18.28 24.67 -9.46
N SER A 228 -18.44 23.55 -10.17
CA SER A 228 -19.22 22.39 -9.71
C SER A 228 -18.60 21.77 -8.44
N PRO A 229 -19.42 21.42 -7.43
CA PRO A 229 -18.95 20.67 -6.27
C PRO A 229 -18.44 19.26 -6.63
N ASN A 230 -18.82 18.72 -7.80
CA ASN A 230 -18.42 17.39 -8.28
C ASN A 230 -17.34 17.44 -9.38
N ARG A 231 -16.77 18.63 -9.67
CA ARG A 231 -15.85 18.87 -10.79
C ARG A 231 -14.68 17.87 -10.92
N ASP A 232 -14.17 17.35 -9.81
CA ASP A 232 -13.03 16.43 -9.81
C ASP A 232 -13.44 15.01 -10.24
N GLU A 233 -14.66 14.60 -9.90
CA GLU A 233 -15.28 13.35 -10.35
C GLU A 233 -15.70 13.47 -11.83
N ASP A 234 -16.34 14.58 -12.19
CA ASP A 234 -16.74 14.91 -13.56
C ASP A 234 -15.52 14.94 -14.51
N LEU A 235 -14.38 15.51 -14.06
CA LEU A 235 -13.13 15.53 -14.81
C LEU A 235 -12.54 14.14 -15.02
N LYS A 236 -12.61 13.28 -14.00
CA LYS A 236 -12.14 11.90 -14.11
C LYS A 236 -12.97 11.10 -15.10
N GLU A 237 -14.29 11.23 -15.05
CA GLU A 237 -15.20 10.60 -16.02
C GLU A 237 -14.95 11.09 -17.45
N ALA A 238 -14.72 12.40 -17.62
CA ALA A 238 -14.40 12.99 -18.92
C ALA A 238 -13.07 12.48 -19.50
N ILE A 239 -12.04 12.32 -18.67
CA ILE A 239 -10.74 11.75 -19.05
C ILE A 239 -10.88 10.28 -19.43
N ASP A 240 -11.61 9.49 -18.64
CA ASP A 240 -11.79 8.06 -18.91
C ASP A 240 -12.61 7.84 -20.19
N TYR A 241 -13.63 8.67 -20.43
CA TYR A 241 -14.33 8.73 -21.71
C TYR A 241 -13.38 9.10 -22.86
N TYR A 242 -12.53 10.12 -22.68
CA TYR A 242 -11.55 10.54 -23.68
C TYR A 242 -10.53 9.44 -24.02
N LYS A 243 -10.09 8.64 -23.04
CA LYS A 243 -9.20 7.49 -23.28
C LYS A 243 -9.88 6.38 -24.09
N MET A 244 -11.13 6.10 -23.78
CA MET A 244 -11.88 5.02 -24.43
C MET A 244 -12.35 5.40 -25.84
N HIS A 245 -12.69 6.67 -26.07
CA HIS A 245 -13.39 7.10 -27.27
C HIS A 245 -12.70 8.23 -28.05
N GLY A 246 -11.59 8.77 -27.54
CA GLY A 246 -10.96 9.98 -28.06
C GLY A 246 -11.77 11.24 -27.74
N LYS A 247 -11.29 12.41 -28.18
CA LYS A 247 -12.06 13.66 -28.03
C LYS A 247 -13.41 13.50 -28.73
N LYS A 248 -14.50 13.87 -28.06
CA LYS A 248 -15.74 14.22 -28.76
C LYS A 248 -15.39 15.41 -29.67
N LEU A 249 -15.06 15.13 -30.92
CA LEU A 249 -15.34 16.09 -31.98
C LEU A 249 -16.84 16.32 -31.87
N THR A 250 -17.15 17.59 -31.60
CA THR A 250 -18.45 18.25 -31.55
C THR A 250 -19.59 17.51 -32.24
N SER A 251 -20.82 17.72 -31.78
CA SER A 251 -22.12 17.21 -32.28
C SER A 251 -22.43 17.24 -33.80
N GLY A 252 -21.45 17.42 -34.69
CA GLY A 252 -21.51 17.07 -36.11
C GLY A 252 -20.96 15.66 -36.36
N ASN A 253 -21.69 14.87 -37.14
CA ASN A 253 -21.37 13.50 -37.49
C ASN A 253 -19.92 13.37 -38.02
N GLY A 254 -18.97 12.89 -37.22
CA GLY A 254 -17.52 12.98 -37.46
C GLY A 254 -16.99 12.37 -38.77
N TYR A 255 -17.82 11.58 -39.46
CA TYR A 255 -17.57 11.16 -40.83
C TYR A 255 -17.52 12.34 -41.83
N VAL A 256 -18.35 13.36 -41.61
CA VAL A 256 -18.47 14.55 -42.47
C VAL A 256 -17.24 15.46 -42.34
N ASP A 257 -16.72 15.63 -41.12
CA ASP A 257 -15.54 16.47 -40.90
C ASP A 257 -14.25 15.82 -41.42
N ILE A 258 -14.13 14.48 -41.31
CA ILE A 258 -13.06 13.73 -41.94
C ILE A 258 -13.14 13.84 -43.47
N LEU A 259 -14.35 13.79 -44.04
CA LEU A 259 -14.58 14.01 -45.47
C LEU A 259 -14.19 15.43 -45.91
N LEU A 260 -14.55 16.45 -45.12
CA LEU A 260 -14.17 17.83 -45.38
C LEU A 260 -12.65 18.03 -45.32
N LEU A 261 -11.98 17.50 -44.30
CA LEU A 261 -10.51 17.56 -44.18
C LEU A 261 -9.84 16.86 -45.37
N MET A 262 -10.31 15.66 -45.72
CA MET A 262 -9.78 14.92 -46.87
C MET A 262 -10.03 15.68 -48.19
N SER A 263 -11.17 16.37 -48.34
CA SER A 263 -11.45 17.18 -49.53
C SER A 263 -10.49 18.37 -49.68
N VAL A 264 -10.11 19.01 -48.57
CA VAL A 264 -9.15 20.13 -48.57
C VAL A 264 -7.74 19.64 -48.89
N ILE A 265 -7.32 18.51 -48.32
CA ILE A 265 -6.03 17.87 -48.62
C ILE A 265 -5.94 17.44 -50.09
N VAL A 266 -6.98 16.80 -50.62
CA VAL A 266 -7.01 16.38 -52.03
C VAL A 266 -6.99 17.59 -52.97
N THR A 267 -7.74 18.65 -52.65
CA THR A 267 -7.77 19.86 -53.48
C THR A 267 -6.42 20.57 -53.48
N SER A 268 -5.78 20.72 -52.33
CA SER A 268 -4.45 21.33 -52.23
C SER A 268 -3.38 20.52 -52.97
N LEU A 269 -3.39 19.19 -52.86
CA LEU A 269 -2.50 18.32 -53.64
C LEU A 269 -2.75 18.41 -55.15
N SER A 270 -4.02 18.53 -55.57
CA SER A 270 -4.39 18.69 -56.98
C SER A 270 -3.89 20.02 -57.54
N VAL A 271 -4.04 21.12 -56.79
CA VAL A 271 -3.51 22.44 -57.18
C VAL A 271 -2.00 22.43 -57.29
N ILE A 272 -1.30 21.83 -56.31
CA ILE A 272 0.16 21.68 -56.36
C ILE A 272 0.59 20.85 -57.57
N SER A 273 -0.13 19.76 -57.85
CA SER A 273 0.16 18.89 -58.99
C SER A 273 -0.03 19.62 -60.33
N ILE A 274 -1.10 20.43 -60.48
CA ILE A 274 -1.32 21.28 -61.66
C ILE A 274 -0.19 22.32 -61.82
N ILE A 275 0.22 22.98 -60.73
CA ILE A 275 1.31 23.96 -60.77
C ILE A 275 2.62 23.29 -61.20
N ILE A 276 2.95 22.12 -60.67
CA ILE A 276 4.14 21.35 -61.06
C ILE A 276 4.06 20.95 -62.54
N PHE A 277 2.90 20.50 -63.02
CA PHE A 277 2.70 20.12 -64.43
C PHE A 277 2.69 21.31 -65.40
N THR A 278 2.50 22.54 -64.91
CA THR A 278 2.51 23.76 -65.74
C THR A 278 3.91 24.38 -65.80
N ILE A 279 4.80 24.02 -64.86
CA ILE A 279 6.17 24.54 -64.75
C ILE A 279 7.20 23.60 -65.41
N ILE A 280 6.86 22.31 -65.57
CA ILE A 280 7.60 21.33 -66.39
C ILE A 280 7.10 21.39 -67.83
#